data_AF-S7TK20-F1
#
_entry.id   AF-S7TK20-F1
#
_cell.length_a   1.000
_cell.length_b   1.000
_cell.length_c   1.000
_cell.angle_alpha   90.00
_cell.angle_beta   90.00
_cell.angle_gamma   90.00
#
_symmetry.space_group_name_H-M   'P 1'
#
loop_
_entity.id
_entity.type
_entity.pdbx_description
1 polymer ?
#
loop_
_entity_poly.entity_id
_entity_poly.type
_entity_poly.pdbx_seq_one_letter_code
_entity_poly.pdbx_strand_id
1 'polypeptide(L)'
;MGKESSPTGQVVFLRHTKEHYAPAAQALRERVLARVLPGTGWRVTVVDNALPGDFHGRTPEGWALLGGDNSLKEFSGWEKALAVLDAGQSWQPAIPVLLVNDTFHRNYDTGYLDNLPHEPVADWLAEGSLVGHVDLYPREIELFGLPMRHWIRTSFVLATWGTLSRLLPFAPPGDLAALFGPGADSFFAPGGPLGERYKQYLAAFLLGSESEYACRWHTSVDLGDEGLAFLRVKAMTILCEHWLAARARHLGIALRDVSGRLAERERCIGRMAGAAECGCPEPRPNGARA
;
A
#
# COMPACT_ATOMS: atom_id res chain seq x y z
N MET A 1 28.28 -16.54 -26.12
CA MET A 1 27.31 -15.72 -25.38
C MET A 1 26.25 -16.65 -24.84
N GLY A 2 26.26 -16.94 -23.54
CA GLY A 2 25.18 -17.72 -22.93
C GLY A 2 23.89 -16.92 -23.02
N LYS A 3 22.79 -17.53 -23.46
CA LYS A 3 21.46 -16.91 -23.35
C LYS A 3 21.20 -16.68 -21.87
N GLU A 4 21.16 -15.43 -21.42
CA GLU A 4 20.61 -15.10 -20.11
C GLU A 4 19.21 -15.70 -20.06
N SER A 5 18.96 -16.61 -19.12
CA SER A 5 17.63 -17.15 -18.88
C SER A 5 16.70 -15.99 -18.52
N SER A 6 15.54 -15.90 -19.18
CA SER A 6 14.54 -14.89 -18.82
C SER A 6 14.21 -14.99 -17.32
N PRO A 7 14.09 -13.85 -16.62
CA PRO A 7 13.79 -13.86 -15.20
C PRO A 7 12.43 -14.52 -14.97
N THR A 8 12.33 -15.28 -13.89
CA THR A 8 11.08 -15.94 -13.50
C THR A 8 10.29 -15.12 -12.49
N GLY A 9 10.76 -13.91 -12.13
CA GLY A 9 10.05 -12.93 -11.31
C GLY A 9 10.54 -11.50 -11.52
N GLN A 10 9.68 -10.51 -11.27
CA GLN A 10 9.97 -9.08 -11.40
C GLN A 10 9.79 -8.36 -10.07
N VAL A 11 10.67 -7.41 -9.76
CA VAL A 11 10.52 -6.48 -8.65
C VAL A 11 10.53 -5.06 -9.19
N VAL A 12 9.51 -4.29 -8.84
CA VAL A 12 9.49 -2.85 -9.03
C VAL A 12 9.66 -2.20 -7.65
N PHE A 13 10.86 -1.70 -7.40
CA PHE A 13 11.24 -1.10 -6.13
C PHE A 13 11.23 0.42 -6.26
N LEU A 14 10.23 1.06 -5.67
CA LEU A 14 10.13 2.50 -5.62
C LEU A 14 11.00 3.12 -4.52
N ARG A 15 11.77 4.13 -4.91
CA ARG A 15 12.52 5.01 -4.03
C ARG A 15 11.82 6.37 -3.94
N HIS A 16 11.40 6.76 -2.75
CA HIS A 16 10.91 8.11 -2.47
C HIS A 16 12.08 9.07 -2.23
N THR A 17 13.07 8.63 -1.45
CA THR A 17 14.27 9.41 -1.15
C THR A 17 15.49 8.50 -1.07
N LYS A 18 16.70 9.07 -1.18
CA LYS A 18 17.94 8.29 -1.07
C LYS A 18 18.20 7.74 0.35
N GLU A 19 17.58 8.33 1.36
CA GLU A 19 17.89 8.08 2.77
C GLU A 19 17.57 6.64 3.20
N HIS A 20 16.49 6.06 2.68
CA HIS A 20 16.01 4.74 3.12
C HIS A 20 16.35 3.61 2.16
N TYR A 21 16.98 3.94 1.03
CA TYR A 21 17.21 2.99 -0.04
C TYR A 21 18.16 1.84 0.36
N ALA A 22 19.32 2.14 0.95
CA ALA A 22 20.30 1.11 1.30
C ALA A 22 19.76 0.04 2.27
N PRO A 23 19.15 0.40 3.43
CA PRO A 23 18.59 -0.61 4.32
C PRO A 23 17.39 -1.34 3.70
N ALA A 24 16.57 -0.67 2.89
CA ALA A 24 15.48 -1.31 2.16
C ALA A 24 15.99 -2.32 1.11
N ALA A 25 17.03 -1.98 0.35
CA ALA A 25 17.65 -2.87 -0.64
C ALA A 25 18.27 -4.10 0.02
N GLN A 26 18.90 -3.92 1.18
CA GLN A 26 19.41 -5.04 1.99
C GLN A 26 18.26 -5.93 2.46
N ALA A 27 17.23 -5.36 3.10
CA ALA A 27 16.07 -6.11 3.57
C ALA A 27 15.35 -6.86 2.44
N LEU A 28 15.25 -6.25 1.25
CA LEU A 28 14.63 -6.86 0.07
C LEU A 28 15.38 -8.14 -0.30
N ARG A 29 16.72 -8.09 -0.37
CA ARG A 29 17.54 -9.25 -0.70
C ARG A 29 17.44 -10.35 0.36
N GLU A 30 17.67 -9.99 1.62
CA GLU A 30 17.91 -10.96 2.70
C GLU A 30 16.62 -11.55 3.29
N ARG A 31 15.56 -10.74 3.35
CA ARG A 31 14.30 -11.12 4.00
C ARG A 31 13.22 -11.50 3.00
N VAL A 32 13.29 -11.01 1.77
CA VAL A 32 12.26 -11.27 0.75
C VAL A 32 12.80 -12.17 -0.36
N LEU A 33 13.69 -11.69 -1.23
CA LEU A 33 14.06 -12.40 -2.45
C LEU A 33 14.76 -13.73 -2.19
N ALA A 34 15.54 -13.83 -1.11
CA ALA A 34 16.20 -15.07 -0.72
C ALA A 34 15.26 -16.12 -0.11
N ARG A 35 14.06 -15.72 0.33
CA ARG A 35 13.17 -16.57 1.15
C ARG A 35 11.81 -16.84 0.52
N VAL A 36 11.34 -15.92 -0.31
CA VAL A 36 10.00 -15.94 -0.92
C VAL A 36 10.10 -16.53 -2.32
N LEU A 37 9.31 -17.56 -2.58
CA LEU A 37 9.33 -18.35 -3.82
C LEU A 37 10.76 -18.84 -4.16
N PRO A 38 11.33 -19.76 -3.36
CA PRO A 38 12.68 -20.28 -3.58
C PRO A 38 12.88 -20.77 -5.03
N GLY A 39 14.01 -20.40 -5.64
CA GLY A 39 14.32 -20.72 -7.04
C GLY A 39 13.85 -19.69 -8.05
N THR A 40 13.15 -18.62 -7.63
CA THR A 40 12.78 -17.52 -8.51
C THR A 40 13.99 -16.64 -8.85
N GLY A 41 14.29 -16.50 -10.15
CA GLY A 41 15.28 -15.58 -10.67
C GLY A 41 14.71 -14.17 -10.76
N TRP A 42 14.74 -13.44 -9.65
CA TRP A 42 14.21 -12.08 -9.55
C TRP A 42 15.02 -11.06 -10.34
N ARG A 43 14.36 -10.31 -11.23
CA ARG A 43 14.91 -9.09 -11.82
C ARG A 43 14.38 -7.88 -11.08
N VAL A 44 15.28 -7.04 -10.56
CA VAL A 44 14.92 -5.84 -9.82
C VAL A 44 15.09 -4.60 -10.70
N THR A 45 14.03 -3.80 -10.76
CA THR A 45 14.02 -2.46 -11.36
C THR A 45 13.68 -1.46 -10.28
N VAL A 46 14.57 -0.51 -10.05
CA VAL A 46 14.38 0.59 -9.12
C VAL A 46 13.80 1.78 -9.86
N VAL A 47 12.75 2.38 -9.32
CA VAL A 47 12.17 3.62 -9.84
C VAL A 47 12.29 4.72 -8.81
N ASP A 48 12.91 5.84 -9.19
CA ASP A 48 13.10 6.98 -8.30
C ASP A 48 12.27 8.18 -8.76
N ASN A 49 11.29 8.54 -7.96
CA ASN A 49 10.41 9.67 -8.22
C ASN A 49 11.08 11.04 -8.13
N ALA A 50 12.31 11.13 -7.60
CA ALA A 50 13.10 12.36 -7.59
C ALA A 50 13.94 12.54 -8.87
N LEU A 51 14.03 11.53 -9.74
CA LEU A 51 14.79 11.62 -10.99
C LEU A 51 13.91 12.05 -12.17
N PRO A 52 14.48 12.73 -13.19
CA PRO A 52 13.77 13.08 -14.41
C PRO A 52 13.14 11.87 -15.08
N GLY A 53 11.98 12.05 -15.69
CA GLY A 53 11.17 10.92 -16.13
C GLY A 53 11.77 10.07 -17.27
N ASP A 54 12.72 10.61 -18.01
CA ASP A 54 13.48 9.96 -19.08
C ASP A 54 14.83 9.40 -18.59
N PHE A 55 15.10 9.46 -17.28
CA PHE A 55 16.33 8.96 -16.70
C PHE A 55 16.43 7.43 -16.79
N HIS A 56 17.58 6.96 -17.26
CA HIS A 56 17.97 5.55 -17.24
C HIS A 56 19.38 5.40 -16.66
N GLY A 57 19.58 4.42 -15.78
CA GLY A 57 20.87 4.13 -15.18
C GLY A 57 20.92 2.80 -14.46
N ARG A 58 21.87 2.68 -13.54
CA ARG A 58 21.98 1.53 -12.63
C ARG A 58 22.21 1.97 -11.20
N THR A 59 21.73 1.18 -10.25
CA THR A 59 22.04 1.35 -8.83
C THR A 59 23.42 0.73 -8.50
N PRO A 60 24.00 1.01 -7.31
CA PRO A 60 25.25 0.38 -6.88
C PRO A 60 25.18 -1.16 -6.87
N GLU A 61 23.98 -1.70 -6.66
CA GLU A 61 23.66 -3.13 -6.72
C GLU A 61 23.69 -3.72 -8.14
N GLY A 62 23.82 -2.89 -9.16
CA GLY A 62 23.72 -3.27 -10.57
C GLY A 62 22.28 -3.39 -11.10
N TRP A 63 21.27 -3.08 -10.29
CA TRP A 63 19.87 -3.10 -10.71
C TRP A 63 19.56 -1.98 -11.70
N ALA A 64 18.57 -2.19 -12.57
CA ALA A 64 18.11 -1.13 -13.46
C ALA A 64 17.53 0.02 -12.63
N LEU A 65 17.85 1.26 -13.01
CA LEU A 65 17.33 2.47 -12.35
C LEU A 65 16.60 3.31 -13.39
N LEU A 66 15.34 3.63 -13.12
CA LEU A 66 14.49 4.48 -13.95
C LEU A 66 14.07 5.73 -13.18
N GLY A 67 13.88 6.83 -13.91
CA GLY A 67 13.18 7.99 -13.38
C GLY A 67 11.68 7.76 -13.28
N GLY A 68 11.09 8.17 -12.15
CA GLY A 68 9.71 7.90 -11.81
C GLY A 68 8.71 8.95 -12.29
N ASP A 69 7.54 8.89 -11.68
CA ASP A 69 6.50 9.91 -11.70
C ASP A 69 5.95 10.02 -10.28
N ASN A 70 5.92 11.23 -9.74
CA ASN A 70 5.50 11.51 -8.37
C ASN A 70 4.08 12.07 -8.26
N SER A 71 3.33 12.14 -9.36
CA SER A 71 1.96 12.67 -9.42
C SER A 71 1.02 11.99 -8.42
N LEU A 72 1.17 10.67 -8.23
CA LEU A 72 0.46 9.85 -7.25
C LEU A 72 1.42 9.03 -6.38
N LYS A 73 2.58 9.61 -6.04
CA LYS A 73 3.62 8.97 -5.23
C LYS A 73 4.03 7.61 -5.80
N GLU A 74 3.90 6.54 -5.03
CA GLU A 74 4.35 5.20 -5.41
C GLU A 74 3.58 4.60 -6.58
N PHE A 75 2.28 4.91 -6.69
CA PHE A 75 1.41 4.33 -7.71
C PHE A 75 1.83 4.77 -9.12
N SER A 76 2.00 6.07 -9.34
CA SER A 76 2.45 6.61 -10.63
C SER A 76 3.88 6.14 -10.97
N GLY A 77 4.75 6.03 -9.98
CA GLY A 77 6.10 5.51 -10.17
C GLY A 77 6.10 4.03 -10.58
N TRP A 78 5.30 3.19 -9.93
CA TRP A 78 5.15 1.79 -10.32
C TRP A 78 4.53 1.63 -11.70
N GLU A 79 3.43 2.33 -12.00
CA GLU A 79 2.77 2.26 -13.31
C GLU A 79 3.73 2.58 -14.44
N LYS A 80 4.52 3.65 -14.27
CA LYS A 80 5.56 4.02 -15.23
C LYS A 80 6.60 2.91 -15.41
N ALA A 81 7.07 2.32 -14.32
CA ALA A 81 8.01 1.21 -14.37
C ALA A 81 7.43 0.02 -15.13
N LEU A 82 6.21 -0.38 -14.78
CA LEU A 82 5.49 -1.49 -15.38
C LEU A 82 5.29 -1.26 -16.88
N ALA A 83 4.91 -0.05 -17.28
CA ALA A 83 4.76 0.31 -18.69
C ALA A 83 6.08 0.18 -19.47
N VAL A 84 7.20 0.66 -18.91
CA VAL A 84 8.53 0.51 -19.53
C VAL A 84 8.92 -0.96 -19.66
N LEU A 85 8.66 -1.76 -18.62
CA LEU A 85 9.06 -3.16 -18.60
C LEU A 85 8.16 -4.05 -19.47
N ASP A 86 6.87 -3.74 -19.60
CA ASP A 86 5.91 -4.44 -20.46
C ASP A 86 6.16 -4.09 -21.95
N ALA A 87 6.47 -2.84 -22.28
CA ALA A 87 6.83 -2.45 -23.64
C ALA A 87 8.07 -3.20 -24.19
N GLY A 88 8.95 -3.66 -23.29
CA GLY A 88 10.15 -4.41 -23.65
C GLY A 88 10.00 -5.93 -23.66
N GLN A 89 8.89 -6.50 -23.16
CA GLN A 89 8.73 -7.94 -22.95
C GLN A 89 7.26 -8.35 -23.04
N SER A 90 6.95 -9.48 -23.69
CA SER A 90 5.64 -10.12 -23.51
C SER A 90 5.61 -10.79 -22.13
N TRP A 91 5.13 -10.09 -21.12
CA TRP A 91 5.04 -10.61 -19.76
C TRP A 91 4.06 -11.77 -19.72
N GLN A 92 4.53 -12.96 -19.34
CA GLN A 92 3.63 -14.09 -19.12
C GLN A 92 2.73 -13.80 -17.91
N PRO A 93 1.42 -14.07 -17.98
CA PRO A 93 0.49 -13.76 -16.89
C PRO A 93 0.88 -14.36 -15.53
N ALA A 94 1.57 -15.51 -15.53
CA ALA A 94 1.99 -16.22 -14.34
C ALA A 94 3.25 -15.66 -13.66
N ILE A 95 3.95 -14.69 -14.28
CA ILE A 95 5.17 -14.12 -13.69
C ILE A 95 4.80 -13.40 -12.38
N PRO A 96 5.43 -13.76 -11.24
CA PRO A 96 5.29 -13.01 -10.00
C PRO A 96 5.93 -11.63 -10.13
N VAL A 97 5.21 -10.63 -9.65
CA VAL A 97 5.57 -9.21 -9.63
C VAL A 97 5.47 -8.73 -8.19
N LEU A 98 6.58 -8.23 -7.65
CA LEU A 98 6.65 -7.59 -6.35
C LEU A 98 6.72 -6.08 -6.55
N LEU A 99 5.70 -5.36 -6.07
CA LEU A 99 5.73 -3.92 -5.88
C LEU A 99 6.16 -3.63 -4.44
N VAL A 100 7.19 -2.80 -4.27
CA VAL A 100 7.72 -2.46 -2.95
C VAL A 100 8.21 -1.01 -2.95
N ASN A 101 8.08 -0.32 -1.82
CA ASN A 101 8.68 1.01 -1.61
C ASN A 101 9.80 0.96 -0.56
N ASP A 102 10.60 2.01 -0.44
CA ASP A 102 11.76 2.08 0.47
C ASP A 102 11.41 2.12 1.97
N THR A 103 10.12 2.06 2.33
CA THR A 103 9.65 2.09 3.72
C THR A 103 9.13 0.75 4.25
N PHE A 104 8.99 -0.26 3.38
CA PHE A 104 8.36 -1.56 3.69
C PHE A 104 8.95 -2.30 4.91
N HIS A 105 10.22 -2.02 5.22
CA HIS A 105 11.03 -2.73 6.22
C HIS A 105 11.10 -2.02 7.59
N ARG A 106 10.48 -0.84 7.74
CA ARG A 106 10.68 0.01 8.94
C ARG A 106 9.43 0.64 9.53
N ASN A 107 8.33 0.68 8.79
CA ASN A 107 7.09 1.28 9.27
C ASN A 107 6.12 0.18 9.74
N TYR A 108 5.55 0.38 10.93
CA TYR A 108 4.56 -0.50 11.56
C TYR A 108 5.10 -1.91 11.87
N ASP A 109 4.22 -2.85 12.21
CA ASP A 109 4.58 -4.26 12.41
C ASP A 109 5.30 -4.79 11.16
N THR A 110 6.60 -5.07 11.29
CA THR A 110 7.47 -5.66 10.24
C THR A 110 7.63 -7.16 10.42
N GLY A 111 7.01 -7.75 11.45
CA GLY A 111 7.00 -9.19 11.68
C GLY A 111 6.34 -9.96 10.54
N TYR A 112 5.51 -9.30 9.72
CA TYR A 112 4.94 -9.89 8.51
C TYR A 112 6.03 -10.37 7.52
N LEU A 113 7.20 -9.73 7.48
CA LEU A 113 8.30 -10.17 6.61
C LEU A 113 8.92 -11.48 7.08
N ASP A 114 8.89 -11.74 8.39
CA ASP A 114 9.41 -12.99 8.96
C ASP A 114 8.40 -14.13 8.82
N ASN A 115 7.10 -13.81 8.75
CA ASN A 115 6.03 -14.77 8.51
C ASN A 115 5.89 -15.17 7.03
N LEU A 116 6.31 -14.30 6.10
CA LEU A 116 6.17 -14.49 4.66
C LEU A 116 6.64 -15.88 4.13
N PRO A 117 7.75 -16.49 4.61
CA PRO A 117 8.17 -17.82 4.16
C PRO A 117 7.33 -18.98 4.72
N HIS A 118 6.50 -18.73 5.74
CA HIS A 118 5.66 -19.73 6.40
C HIS A 118 4.23 -19.76 5.83
N GLU A 119 3.85 -18.74 5.06
CA GLU A 119 2.56 -18.64 4.41
C GLU A 119 2.56 -19.35 3.04
N PRO A 120 1.40 -19.86 2.56
CA PRO A 120 1.28 -20.54 1.27
C PRO A 120 1.25 -19.54 0.09
N VAL A 121 2.27 -18.69 -0.01
CA VAL A 121 2.39 -17.60 -0.99
C VAL A 121 2.30 -18.11 -2.42
N ALA A 122 2.94 -19.24 -2.73
CA ALA A 122 2.92 -19.82 -4.07
C ALA A 122 1.49 -20.20 -4.51
N ASP A 123 0.72 -20.82 -3.61
CA ASP A 123 -0.66 -21.22 -3.87
C ASP A 123 -1.56 -19.99 -4.06
N TRP A 124 -1.41 -18.98 -3.19
CA TRP A 124 -2.14 -17.72 -3.32
C TRP A 124 -1.87 -16.98 -4.63
N LEU A 125 -0.64 -17.04 -5.13
CA LEU A 125 -0.30 -16.48 -6.44
C LEU A 125 -0.90 -17.29 -7.60
N ALA A 126 -0.90 -18.62 -7.49
CA ALA A 126 -1.55 -19.49 -8.48
C ALA A 126 -3.07 -19.26 -8.54
N GLU A 127 -3.69 -18.92 -7.40
CA GLU A 127 -5.10 -18.51 -7.30
C GLU A 127 -5.38 -17.10 -7.85
N GLY A 128 -4.35 -16.31 -8.17
CA GLY A 128 -4.49 -14.93 -8.64
C GLY A 128 -4.87 -13.93 -7.54
N SER A 129 -4.35 -14.13 -6.32
CA SER A 129 -4.56 -13.23 -5.18
C SER A 129 -3.56 -12.06 -5.15
N LEU A 130 -3.90 -11.01 -4.40
CA LEU A 130 -2.92 -10.03 -3.90
C LEU A 130 -2.39 -10.50 -2.55
N VAL A 131 -1.06 -10.54 -2.40
CA VAL A 131 -0.37 -11.04 -1.21
C VAL A 131 0.41 -9.90 -0.55
N GLY A 132 0.17 -9.67 0.74
CA GLY A 132 0.84 -8.61 1.51
C GLY A 132 0.25 -8.47 2.90
N HIS A 133 0.56 -7.37 3.59
CA HIS A 133 -0.04 -7.10 4.90
C HIS A 133 -1.42 -6.48 4.71
N VAL A 134 -2.46 -7.09 5.26
CA VAL A 134 -3.84 -6.61 5.12
C VAL A 134 -4.26 -5.89 6.40
N ASP A 135 -4.60 -4.61 6.30
CA ASP A 135 -5.21 -3.84 7.38
C ASP A 135 -6.72 -3.71 7.18
N LEU A 136 -7.41 -3.13 8.16
CA LEU A 136 -8.86 -3.08 8.19
C LEU A 136 -9.43 -1.91 8.98
N TYR A 137 -10.67 -1.57 8.63
CA TYR A 137 -11.50 -0.61 9.33
C TYR A 137 -12.44 -1.29 10.35
N PRO A 138 -12.91 -0.53 11.36
CA PRO A 138 -13.92 -0.98 12.32
C PRO A 138 -15.22 -1.45 11.68
N ARG A 139 -15.62 -0.74 10.63
CA ARG A 139 -16.84 -0.96 9.88
C ARG A 139 -16.53 -0.91 8.39
N GLU A 140 -17.45 -1.44 7.60
CA GLU A 140 -17.42 -1.26 6.16
C GLU A 140 -17.49 0.23 5.81
N ILE A 141 -16.67 0.63 4.85
CA ILE A 141 -16.65 1.95 4.25
C ILE A 141 -17.04 1.83 2.77
N GLU A 142 -17.35 2.96 2.14
CA GLU A 142 -17.61 3.03 0.70
C GLU A 142 -16.60 3.97 0.03
N LEU A 143 -16.00 3.49 -1.06
CA LEU A 143 -15.02 4.20 -1.87
C LEU A 143 -15.39 4.07 -3.34
N PHE A 144 -15.81 5.17 -3.98
CA PHE A 144 -16.31 5.19 -5.37
C PHE A 144 -17.42 4.15 -5.63
N GLY A 145 -18.38 4.04 -4.70
CA GLY A 145 -19.47 3.07 -4.76
C GLY A 145 -19.06 1.62 -4.50
N LEU A 146 -17.79 1.36 -4.15
CA LEU A 146 -17.30 0.04 -3.81
C LEU A 146 -17.21 -0.12 -2.29
N PRO A 147 -17.91 -1.11 -1.70
CA PRO A 147 -17.77 -1.41 -0.28
C PRO A 147 -16.44 -2.09 0.00
N MET A 148 -15.77 -1.67 1.06
CA MET A 148 -14.59 -2.35 1.57
C MET A 148 -14.46 -2.21 3.07
N ARG A 149 -13.83 -3.20 3.69
CA ARG A 149 -13.39 -3.13 5.09
C ARG A 149 -11.89 -3.37 5.23
N HIS A 150 -11.30 -4.08 4.28
CA HIS A 150 -9.91 -4.49 4.30
C HIS A 150 -9.15 -3.87 3.14
N TRP A 151 -7.89 -3.54 3.38
CA TRP A 151 -6.97 -3.12 2.34
C TRP A 151 -5.59 -3.72 2.53
N ILE A 152 -4.86 -3.87 1.43
CA ILE A 152 -3.48 -4.32 1.44
C ILE A 152 -2.57 -3.09 1.57
N ARG A 153 -1.58 -3.12 2.44
CA ARG A 153 -0.58 -2.06 2.53
C ARG A 153 0.28 -2.06 1.27
N THR A 154 0.35 -0.94 0.57
CA THR A 154 1.03 -0.87 -0.73
C THR A 154 2.54 -0.77 -0.61
N SER A 155 3.09 -0.54 0.60
CA SER A 155 4.53 -0.66 0.83
C SER A 155 5.11 -2.02 0.44
N PHE A 156 4.29 -3.08 0.43
CA PHE A 156 4.66 -4.41 -0.05
C PHE A 156 3.43 -5.12 -0.66
N VAL A 157 3.44 -5.34 -1.98
CA VAL A 157 2.39 -6.09 -2.68
C VAL A 157 3.02 -7.08 -3.65
N LEU A 158 2.68 -8.36 -3.48
CA LEU A 158 3.10 -9.44 -4.36
C LEU A 158 1.88 -10.02 -5.07
N ALA A 159 1.94 -10.09 -6.39
CA ALA A 159 0.87 -10.65 -7.24
C ALA A 159 1.47 -11.24 -8.51
N THR A 160 0.68 -11.97 -9.30
CA THR A 160 1.10 -12.31 -10.68
C THR A 160 0.81 -11.15 -11.62
N TRP A 161 1.52 -11.05 -12.75
CA TRP A 161 1.26 -10.02 -13.75
C TRP A 161 -0.18 -10.04 -14.27
N GLY A 162 -0.74 -11.23 -14.51
CA GLY A 162 -2.13 -11.39 -14.94
C GLY A 162 -3.13 -10.84 -13.92
N THR A 163 -2.79 -10.87 -12.63
CA THR A 163 -3.61 -10.26 -11.57
C THR A 163 -3.40 -8.75 -11.53
N LEU A 164 -2.14 -8.31 -11.52
CA LEU A 164 -1.78 -6.90 -11.36
C LEU A 164 -2.24 -6.04 -12.55
N SER A 165 -2.11 -6.54 -13.78
CA SER A 165 -2.53 -5.84 -15.00
C SER A 165 -4.04 -5.54 -15.02
N ARG A 166 -4.89 -6.41 -14.43
CA ARG A 166 -6.34 -6.18 -14.30
C ARG A 166 -6.68 -5.03 -13.35
N LEU A 167 -5.74 -4.63 -12.50
CA LEU A 167 -5.88 -3.54 -11.54
C LEU A 167 -5.33 -2.22 -12.05
N LEU A 168 -4.71 -2.19 -13.24
CA LEU A 168 -4.28 -0.94 -13.88
C LEU A 168 -5.47 -0.18 -14.49
N PRO A 169 -5.49 1.16 -14.43
CA PRO A 169 -4.60 2.00 -13.63
C PRO A 169 -4.87 1.87 -12.12
N PHE A 170 -3.83 1.99 -11.31
CA PHE A 170 -3.88 2.00 -9.85
C PHE A 170 -4.50 3.29 -9.29
N ALA A 171 -4.59 4.35 -10.08
CA ALA A 171 -5.29 5.56 -9.68
C ALA A 171 -6.82 5.35 -9.63
N PRO A 172 -7.53 5.95 -8.66
CA PRO A 172 -8.98 6.05 -8.71
C PRO A 172 -9.45 6.91 -9.89
N PRO A 173 -10.70 6.74 -10.35
CA PRO A 173 -11.23 7.57 -11.43
C PRO A 173 -11.51 9.01 -10.97
N GLY A 174 -11.44 9.95 -11.91
CA GLY A 174 -11.79 11.35 -11.70
C GLY A 174 -10.64 12.22 -11.18
N ASP A 175 -10.95 13.48 -10.88
CA ASP A 175 -10.00 14.42 -10.30
C ASP A 175 -9.95 14.27 -8.78
N LEU A 176 -8.85 13.71 -8.27
CA LEU A 176 -8.67 13.51 -6.83
C LEU A 176 -8.55 14.83 -6.07
N ALA A 177 -8.07 15.90 -6.69
CA ALA A 177 -7.95 17.20 -6.04
C ALA A 177 -9.34 17.77 -5.71
N ALA A 178 -10.34 17.50 -6.55
CA ALA A 178 -11.73 17.91 -6.34
C ALA A 178 -12.42 17.21 -5.15
N LEU A 179 -11.80 16.18 -4.55
CA LEU A 179 -12.33 15.49 -3.37
C LEU A 179 -12.16 16.31 -2.07
N PHE A 180 -11.28 17.31 -2.07
CA PHE A 180 -10.91 18.04 -0.87
C PHE A 180 -11.56 19.42 -0.81
N GLY A 181 -11.96 19.83 0.39
CA GLY A 181 -12.46 21.17 0.66
C GLY A 181 -11.35 22.11 1.18
N PRO A 182 -11.71 23.37 1.45
CA PRO A 182 -10.74 24.45 1.67
C PRO A 182 -10.03 24.41 3.04
N GLY A 183 -10.69 23.97 4.10
CA GLY A 183 -10.15 24.00 5.48
C GLY A 183 -10.23 22.66 6.21
N ALA A 184 -9.67 22.59 7.44
CA ALA A 184 -9.66 21.38 8.26
C ALA A 184 -11.07 20.89 8.64
N ASP A 185 -11.97 21.80 9.03
CA ASP A 185 -13.35 21.46 9.39
C ASP A 185 -14.20 21.01 8.18
N SER A 186 -13.72 21.33 6.99
CA SER A 186 -14.32 20.96 5.71
C SER A 186 -13.29 20.25 4.83
N PHE A 187 -12.51 19.32 5.40
CA PHE A 187 -11.34 18.73 4.72
C PHE A 187 -11.70 18.02 3.43
N PHE A 188 -12.87 17.38 3.39
CA PHE A 188 -13.47 16.81 2.18
C PHE A 188 -14.53 17.75 1.62
N ALA A 189 -14.63 17.79 0.30
CA ALA A 189 -15.72 18.47 -0.38
C ALA A 189 -17.08 17.81 -0.02
N PRO A 190 -18.16 18.61 0.05
CA PRO A 190 -19.50 18.06 0.29
C PRO A 190 -19.92 17.17 -0.90
N GLY A 191 -20.57 16.04 -0.59
CA GLY A 191 -20.95 15.05 -1.59
C GLY A 191 -19.74 14.31 -2.19
N GLY A 192 -19.89 13.81 -3.41
CA GLY A 192 -18.84 13.09 -4.12
C GLY A 192 -18.79 11.58 -3.87
N PRO A 193 -17.76 10.88 -4.38
CA PRO A 193 -17.71 9.42 -4.46
C PRO A 193 -17.24 8.72 -3.18
N LEU A 194 -16.88 9.48 -2.14
CA LEU A 194 -16.42 8.92 -0.86
C LEU A 194 -17.60 8.83 0.10
N GLY A 195 -17.83 7.66 0.68
CA GLY A 195 -18.83 7.50 1.73
C GLY A 195 -18.50 8.32 2.98
N GLU A 196 -19.53 8.82 3.68
CA GLU A 196 -19.35 9.71 4.83
C GLU A 196 -18.52 9.08 5.95
N ARG A 197 -18.69 7.78 6.22
CA ARG A 197 -17.86 7.06 7.20
C ARG A 197 -16.39 7.06 6.83
N TYR A 198 -16.08 6.90 5.54
CA TYR A 198 -14.70 6.89 5.09
C TYR A 198 -14.04 8.27 5.27
N LYS A 199 -14.77 9.34 4.91
CA LYS A 199 -14.33 10.72 5.15
C LYS A 199 -14.03 10.95 6.63
N GLN A 200 -14.92 10.50 7.53
CA GLN A 200 -14.73 10.60 8.97
C GLN A 200 -13.48 9.86 9.45
N TYR A 201 -13.27 8.61 9.02
CA TYR A 201 -12.09 7.84 9.40
C TYR A 201 -10.79 8.45 8.89
N LEU A 202 -10.77 8.90 7.64
CA LEU A 202 -9.57 9.47 7.04
C LEU A 202 -9.25 10.85 7.64
N ALA A 203 -10.28 11.67 7.93
CA ALA A 203 -10.13 12.92 8.66
C ALA A 203 -9.60 12.68 10.09
N ALA A 204 -10.16 11.71 10.82
CA ALA A 204 -9.69 11.37 12.17
C ALA A 204 -8.23 10.89 12.18
N PHE A 205 -7.87 10.06 11.20
CA PHE A 205 -6.50 9.57 11.05
C PHE A 205 -5.52 10.71 10.76
N LEU A 206 -5.87 11.65 9.86
CA LEU A 206 -4.97 12.70 9.38
C LEU A 206 -4.95 13.97 10.23
N LEU A 207 -6.11 14.37 10.75
CA LEU A 207 -6.32 15.63 11.49
C LEU A 207 -6.39 15.40 13.01
N GLY A 208 -6.51 14.15 13.45
CA GLY A 208 -6.62 13.81 14.87
C GLY A 208 -8.00 14.06 15.47
N SER A 209 -9.05 14.23 14.65
CA SER A 209 -10.42 14.34 15.13
C SER A 209 -10.90 13.04 15.79
N GLU A 210 -11.90 13.14 16.66
CA GLU A 210 -12.48 11.97 17.32
C GLU A 210 -13.26 11.09 16.33
N SER A 211 -13.11 9.78 16.48
CA SER A 211 -13.75 8.77 15.64
C SER A 211 -13.70 7.40 16.34
N GLU A 212 -14.60 6.48 15.97
CA GLU A 212 -14.50 5.07 16.36
C GLU A 212 -13.21 4.40 15.83
N TYR A 213 -12.58 4.99 14.81
CA TYR A 213 -11.25 4.59 14.35
C TYR A 213 -10.17 5.29 15.18
N ALA A 214 -9.70 4.60 16.22
CA ALA A 214 -8.72 5.14 17.18
C ALA A 214 -7.29 5.31 16.62
N CYS A 215 -7.01 4.84 15.40
CA CYS A 215 -5.69 4.99 14.79
C CYS A 215 -5.47 6.44 14.36
N ARG A 216 -4.28 6.97 14.68
CA ARG A 216 -3.85 8.31 14.28
C ARG A 216 -2.57 8.24 13.47
N TRP A 217 -2.43 9.17 12.55
CA TRP A 217 -1.17 9.32 11.85
C TRP A 217 -0.11 9.83 12.82
N HIS A 218 1.06 9.20 12.80
CA HIS A 218 2.14 9.47 13.76
C HIS A 218 2.83 10.84 13.54
N THR A 219 2.60 11.48 12.39
CA THR A 219 3.22 12.77 12.05
C THR A 219 2.27 13.90 12.44
N SER A 220 2.71 14.75 13.38
CA SER A 220 2.03 16.00 13.68
C SER A 220 2.36 17.05 12.61
N VAL A 221 1.35 17.72 12.09
CA VAL A 221 1.48 18.79 11.10
C VAL A 221 0.63 19.96 11.57
N ASP A 222 1.13 21.18 11.40
CA ASP A 222 0.32 22.38 11.63
C ASP A 222 -0.82 22.45 10.60
N LEU A 223 -2.03 22.83 11.03
CA LEU A 223 -3.23 22.81 10.18
C LEU A 223 -3.43 24.09 9.37
N GLY A 224 -2.36 24.85 9.14
CA GLY A 224 -2.32 25.93 8.15
C GLY A 224 -2.32 25.42 6.70
N ASP A 225 -2.32 26.36 5.75
CA ASP A 225 -2.50 26.05 4.31
C ASP A 225 -1.48 25.03 3.78
N GLU A 226 -0.20 25.17 4.12
CA GLU A 226 0.86 24.25 3.69
C GLU A 226 0.67 22.84 4.28
N GLY A 227 0.29 22.77 5.56
CA GLY A 227 0.05 21.50 6.23
C GLY A 227 -1.19 20.79 5.69
N LEU A 228 -2.27 21.53 5.42
CA LEU A 228 -3.45 20.99 4.75
C LEU A 228 -3.13 20.51 3.34
N ALA A 229 -2.34 21.26 2.56
CA ALA A 229 -1.89 20.81 1.24
C ALA A 229 -1.11 19.49 1.33
N PHE A 230 -0.22 19.37 2.31
CA PHE A 230 0.53 18.14 2.57
C PHE A 230 -0.37 16.97 2.96
N LEU A 231 -1.35 17.20 3.85
CA LEU A 231 -2.32 16.19 4.26
C LEU A 231 -3.23 15.74 3.12
N ARG A 232 -3.62 16.62 2.19
CA ARG A 232 -4.37 16.26 0.97
C ARG A 232 -3.56 15.30 0.09
N VAL A 233 -2.26 15.57 -0.10
CA VAL A 233 -1.35 14.65 -0.83
C VAL A 233 -1.24 13.30 -0.12
N LYS A 234 -1.16 13.29 1.22
CA LYS A 234 -1.15 12.05 1.99
C LYS A 234 -2.48 11.29 1.85
N ALA A 235 -3.61 11.99 1.93
CA ALA A 235 -4.93 11.43 1.74
C ALA A 235 -5.09 10.81 0.35
N MET A 236 -4.64 11.47 -0.72
CA MET A 236 -4.63 10.90 -2.08
C MET A 236 -3.83 9.60 -2.17
N THR A 237 -2.70 9.52 -1.47
CA THR A 237 -1.90 8.29 -1.44
C THR A 237 -2.65 7.14 -0.76
N ILE A 238 -3.30 7.43 0.37
CA ILE A 238 -4.15 6.45 1.10
C ILE A 238 -5.36 6.04 0.23
N LEU A 239 -5.95 7.00 -0.48
CA LEU A 239 -7.06 6.74 -1.41
C LEU A 239 -6.67 5.77 -2.51
N CYS A 240 -5.47 5.92 -3.11
CA CYS A 240 -4.96 4.97 -4.10
C CYS A 240 -4.75 3.57 -3.49
N GLU A 241 -4.20 3.48 -2.27
CA GLU A 241 -4.02 2.20 -1.55
C GLU A 241 -5.36 1.48 -1.33
N HIS A 242 -6.36 2.22 -0.82
CA HIS A 242 -7.69 1.66 -0.59
C HIS A 242 -8.43 1.35 -1.89
N TRP A 243 -8.24 2.17 -2.93
CA TRP A 243 -8.83 1.93 -4.26
C TRP A 243 -8.32 0.63 -4.87
N LEU A 244 -7.01 0.37 -4.79
CA LEU A 244 -6.42 -0.88 -5.23
C LEU A 244 -7.12 -2.09 -4.58
N ALA A 245 -7.34 -2.03 -3.27
CA ALA A 245 -8.02 -3.08 -2.53
C ALA A 245 -9.52 -3.20 -2.87
N ALA A 246 -10.24 -2.09 -2.94
CA ALA A 246 -11.66 -2.06 -3.30
C ALA A 246 -11.89 -2.64 -4.71
N ARG A 247 -11.07 -2.23 -5.67
CA ARG A 247 -11.10 -2.72 -7.04
C ARG A 247 -10.74 -4.20 -7.13
N ALA A 248 -9.72 -4.64 -6.39
CA ALA A 248 -9.37 -6.07 -6.32
C ALA A 248 -10.55 -6.92 -5.85
N ARG A 249 -11.19 -6.52 -4.75
CA ARG A 249 -12.38 -7.22 -4.23
C ARG A 249 -13.53 -7.22 -5.24
N HIS A 250 -13.81 -6.08 -5.88
CA HIS A 250 -14.84 -5.97 -6.91
C HIS A 250 -14.60 -6.93 -8.09
N LEU A 251 -13.33 -7.16 -8.45
CA LEU A 251 -12.91 -8.09 -9.51
C LEU A 251 -12.78 -9.55 -9.05
N GLY A 252 -13.19 -9.87 -7.82
CA GLY A 252 -13.08 -11.21 -7.24
C GLY A 252 -11.65 -11.63 -6.89
N ILE A 253 -10.71 -10.68 -6.80
CA ILE A 253 -9.33 -10.93 -6.41
C ILE A 253 -9.24 -10.92 -4.88
N ALA A 254 -8.79 -12.02 -4.29
CA ALA A 254 -8.64 -12.13 -2.85
C ALA A 254 -7.43 -11.32 -2.33
N LEU A 255 -7.58 -10.76 -1.12
CA LEU A 255 -6.47 -10.16 -0.37
C LEU A 255 -5.98 -11.20 0.64
N ARG A 256 -4.70 -11.57 0.57
CA ARG A 256 -4.08 -12.59 1.42
C ARG A 256 -3.09 -11.94 2.36
N ASP A 257 -3.38 -12.06 3.65
CA ASP A 257 -2.60 -11.48 4.73
C ASP A 257 -1.40 -12.34 5.08
N VAL A 258 -0.21 -11.76 4.97
CA VAL A 258 1.05 -12.44 5.31
C VAL A 258 1.48 -12.22 6.75
N SER A 259 0.71 -11.46 7.54
CA SER A 259 1.03 -11.23 8.95
C SER A 259 0.67 -12.42 9.84
N GLY A 260 -0.22 -13.32 9.38
CA GLY A 260 -0.78 -14.40 10.19
C GLY A 260 -1.74 -13.93 11.30
N ARG A 261 -2.02 -12.63 11.39
CA ARG A 261 -2.75 -12.00 12.50
C ARG A 261 -4.04 -11.30 12.08
N LEU A 262 -4.49 -11.43 10.84
CA LEU A 262 -5.71 -10.76 10.38
C LEU A 262 -6.94 -11.10 11.24
N ALA A 263 -7.19 -12.39 11.50
CA ALA A 263 -8.34 -12.82 12.29
C ALA A 263 -8.31 -12.29 13.74
N GLU A 264 -7.11 -12.15 14.33
CA GLU A 264 -6.94 -11.52 15.64
C GLU A 264 -7.31 -10.03 15.59
N ARG A 265 -6.80 -9.30 14.60
CA ARG A 265 -7.06 -7.87 14.41
C ARG A 265 -8.54 -7.62 14.14
N GLU A 266 -9.21 -8.46 13.37
CA GLU A 266 -10.67 -8.43 13.15
C GLU A 266 -11.47 -8.53 14.46
N ARG A 267 -11.09 -9.46 15.36
CA ARG A 267 -11.74 -9.60 16.66
C ARG A 267 -11.47 -8.39 17.56
N CYS A 268 -10.25 -7.88 17.58
CA CYS A 268 -9.87 -6.73 18.40
C CYS A 268 -10.65 -5.48 17.96
N ILE A 269 -10.63 -5.17 16.66
CA ILE A 269 -11.32 -4.03 16.09
C ILE A 269 -12.86 -4.18 16.19
N GLY A 270 -13.39 -5.39 16.02
CA GLY A 270 -14.83 -5.66 16.19
C GLY A 270 -15.33 -5.37 17.61
N ARG A 271 -14.54 -5.69 18.64
CA ARG A 271 -14.86 -5.39 20.05
C ARG A 271 -14.86 -3.89 20.34
N MET A 272 -13.91 -3.14 19.77
CA MET A 272 -13.85 -1.68 19.92
C MET A 272 -15.08 -1.00 19.32
N ALA A 273 -15.47 -1.42 18.11
CA ALA A 273 -16.64 -0.88 17.43
C ALA A 273 -17.96 -1.20 18.14
N GLY A 274 -18.10 -2.42 18.70
CA GLY A 274 -19.30 -2.81 19.47
C GLY A 274 -19.42 -2.11 20.83
N ALA A 275 -18.30 -1.75 21.47
CA ALA A 275 -18.30 -1.02 22.73
C ALA A 275 -18.77 0.43 22.57
N ALA A 276 -18.42 1.08 21.45
CA ALA A 276 -18.88 2.44 21.12
C ALA A 276 -20.41 2.51 20.92
N GLU A 277 -21.04 1.45 20.41
CA GLU A 277 -22.48 1.38 20.18
C GLU A 277 -23.30 1.10 21.46
N CYS A 278 -22.70 0.45 22.47
CA CYS A 278 -23.42 0.07 23.69
C CYS A 278 -23.44 1.14 24.79
N GLY A 279 -22.82 2.31 24.57
CA GLY A 279 -22.74 3.38 25.58
C GLY A 279 -22.06 2.93 26.89
N CYS A 280 -21.25 1.86 26.86
CA CYS A 280 -20.54 1.39 28.03
C CYS A 280 -19.36 2.33 28.33
N PRO A 281 -19.18 2.78 29.58
CA PRO A 281 -18.08 3.66 29.95
C PRO A 281 -16.74 2.94 29.70
N GLU A 282 -15.78 3.68 29.15
CA GLU A 282 -14.43 3.20 28.86
C GLU A 282 -13.81 2.51 30.08
N PRO A 283 -13.14 1.35 29.92
CA PRO A 283 -12.34 0.79 30.99
C PRO A 283 -11.16 1.73 31.24
N ARG A 284 -11.10 2.31 32.44
CA ARG A 284 -9.97 3.15 32.88
C ARG A 284 -8.65 2.39 32.69
N PRO A 285 -7.60 3.04 32.17
CA PRO A 285 -6.29 2.41 32.11
C PRO A 285 -5.80 2.11 33.54
N ASN A 286 -5.52 0.84 33.80
CA ASN A 286 -4.87 0.39 35.02
C ASN A 286 -3.48 1.04 35.12
N GLY A 287 -3.26 1.86 36.15
CA GLY A 287 -1.90 2.21 36.56
C GLY A 287 -1.69 3.64 37.04
N ALA A 288 -2.36 4.04 38.11
CA ALA A 288 -1.79 5.03 39.04
C ALA A 288 -1.82 4.39 40.44
N ARG A 289 -0.66 3.93 40.90
CA ARG A 289 -0.45 3.72 42.33
C ARG A 289 0.00 5.04 42.94
N ALA A 290 -0.54 5.29 44.13
CA ALA A 290 -0.30 6.42 45.01
C ALA A 290 1.18 6.70 45.29
#